data_AF-A0A7Y1ZEI1-F1
#
_entry.id   AF-A0A7Y1ZEI1-F1
#
_cell.length_a   1.000
_cell.length_b   1.000
_cell.length_c   1.000
_cell.angle_alpha   90.00
_cell.angle_beta   90.00
_cell.angle_gamma   90.00
#
_symmetry.space_group_name_H-M   'P 1'
#
loop_
_entity.id
_entity.type
_entity.pdbx_description
1 polymer ?
#
loop_
_entity_poly.entity_id
_entity_poly.type
_entity_poly.pdbx_seq_one_letter_code
_entity_poly.pdbx_strand_id
1 'polypeptide(L)' 'SGLDLADMELATLQGFCAEIDADVFDVLTLEGSVAARDHLGGTAPRQVAAAAERALVKLAGR' A
#
# COMPACT_ATOMS: atom_id res chain seq x y z
N SER A 1 6.51 -19.37 15.50
CA SER A 1 6.36 -18.04 16.11
C SER A 1 5.18 -17.36 15.44
N GLY A 2 4.30 -16.71 16.20
CA GLY A 2 3.15 -15.93 15.67
C GLY A 2 3.43 -14.43 15.73
N LEU A 3 4.64 -14.02 15.34
CA LEU A 3 5.09 -12.62 15.36
C LEU A 3 4.68 -11.94 14.06
N ASP A 4 4.15 -10.72 14.14
CA ASP A 4 3.83 -9.90 12.97
C ASP A 4 5.11 -9.48 12.23
N LEU A 5 5.04 -9.28 10.92
CA LEU A 5 6.14 -8.74 10.12
C LEU A 5 6.50 -7.33 10.56
N ALA A 6 5.50 -6.52 10.93
CA ALA A 6 5.71 -5.15 11.40
C ALA A 6 6.47 -5.09 12.74
N ASP A 7 6.42 -6.17 13.53
CA ASP A 7 7.10 -6.28 14.83
C ASP A 7 8.51 -6.90 14.71
N MET A 8 8.95 -7.27 13.51
CA MET A 8 10.30 -7.82 13.31
C MET A 8 11.35 -6.72 13.28
N GLU A 9 12.46 -6.94 13.98
CA GLU A 9 13.65 -6.10 13.87
C GLU A 9 14.14 -6.03 12.42
N LEU A 10 14.60 -4.85 11.97
CA LEU A 10 15.13 -4.67 10.61
C LEU A 10 16.25 -5.66 10.29
N ALA A 11 17.13 -5.94 11.25
CA ALA A 11 18.21 -6.92 11.09
C ALA A 11 17.67 -8.35 10.82
N THR A 12 16.51 -8.69 11.37
CA THR A 12 15.83 -9.97 11.09
C THR A 12 15.34 -9.99 9.65
N LEU A 13 14.70 -8.91 9.19
CA LEU A 13 14.23 -8.78 7.80
C LEU A 13 15.41 -8.82 6.81
N GLN A 14 16.50 -8.12 7.12
CA GLN A 14 17.74 -8.13 6.34
C GLN A 14 18.42 -9.50 6.29
N GLY A 15 18.21 -10.34 7.30
CA GLY A 15 18.62 -11.75 7.29
C GLY A 15 17.97 -12.57 6.17
N PHE A 16 16.79 -12.15 5.66
CA PHE A 16 16.15 -12.76 4.49
C PHE A 16 16.57 -12.12 3.17
N CYS A 17 16.74 -10.80 3.14
CA CYS A 17 17.21 -10.06 1.98
C CYS A 17 17.92 -8.78 2.40
N ALA A 18 19.19 -8.64 2.03
CA ALA A 18 20.01 -7.48 2.39
C ALA A 18 19.53 -6.15 1.77
N GLU A 19 18.66 -6.20 0.75
CA GLU A 19 18.07 -5.01 0.12
C GLU A 19 16.91 -4.40 0.91
N ILE A 20 16.42 -5.07 1.98
CA ILE A 20 15.38 -4.51 2.84
C ILE A 20 15.99 -3.41 3.71
N ASP A 21 15.43 -2.21 3.62
CA ASP A 21 15.84 -1.04 4.41
C ASP A 21 14.71 -0.58 5.34
N ALA A 22 14.96 0.43 6.16
CA ALA A 22 14.04 0.95 7.15
C ALA A 22 12.71 1.48 6.56
N ASP A 23 12.67 1.81 5.27
CA ASP A 23 11.47 2.23 4.54
C ASP A 23 10.43 1.10 4.39
N VAL A 24 10.80 -0.17 4.62
CA VAL A 24 9.87 -1.29 4.60
C VAL A 24 8.71 -1.11 5.60
N PHE A 25 8.98 -0.46 6.74
CA PHE A 25 7.97 -0.25 7.77
C PHE A 25 6.89 0.75 7.35
N ASP A 26 7.15 1.57 6.34
CA ASP A 26 6.15 2.49 5.78
C ASP A 26 5.01 1.72 5.09
N VAL A 27 5.27 0.52 4.58
CA VAL A 27 4.28 -0.32 3.87
C VAL A 27 3.80 -1.53 4.66
N LEU A 28 4.45 -1.87 5.78
CA LEU A 28 4.02 -2.91 6.73
C LEU A 28 2.97 -2.40 7.73
N THR A 29 2.13 -1.46 7.29
CA THR A 29 0.91 -1.03 7.99
C THR A 29 -0.28 -1.26 7.07
N LEU A 30 -1.50 -1.33 7.63
CA LEU A 30 -2.70 -1.45 6.81
C LEU A 30 -2.83 -0.27 5.84
N GLU A 31 -2.66 0.94 6.37
CA GLU A 31 -2.73 2.20 5.64
C GLU A 31 -1.62 2.29 4.58
N GLY A 32 -0.39 1.95 4.94
CA GLY A 32 0.76 1.93 4.06
C GLY A 32 0.60 0.95 2.89
N SER A 33 0.12 -0.26 3.19
CA SER A 33 -0.16 -1.29 2.18
C SER A 33 -1.21 -0.84 1.17
N VAL A 34 -2.31 -0.23 1.63
CA VAL A 34 -3.36 0.31 0.76
C VAL A 34 -2.84 1.49 -0.06
N ALA A 35 -2.11 2.42 0.58
CA ALA A 35 -1.56 3.60 -0.06
C ALA A 35 -0.49 3.28 -1.11
N ALA A 36 0.30 2.21 -0.93
CA ALA A 36 1.36 1.83 -1.88
C ALA A 36 0.82 1.35 -3.24
N ARG A 37 -0.45 0.94 -3.32
CA ARG A 37 -1.08 0.49 -4.58
C ARG A 37 -1.59 1.70 -5.37
N ASP A 38 -0.65 2.53 -5.78
CA ASP A 38 -0.91 3.86 -6.32
C ASP A 38 -0.60 4.01 -7.80
N HIS A 39 -1.17 3.09 -8.57
CA HIS A 39 -1.15 3.06 -10.02
C HIS A 39 -2.59 3.15 -10.52
N LEU A 40 -2.78 3.35 -11.83
CA LEU A 40 -4.11 3.42 -12.42
C LEU A 40 -4.91 2.16 -12.09
N GLY A 41 -6.04 2.34 -11.40
CA GLY A 41 -6.92 1.23 -10.96
C GLY A 41 -6.53 0.60 -9.63
N GLY A 42 -5.49 1.10 -8.95
CA GLY A 42 -5.07 0.64 -7.65
C GLY A 42 -5.97 1.11 -6.49
N THR A 43 -5.65 0.64 -5.29
CA THR A 43 -6.45 0.85 -4.06
C THR A 43 -6.02 2.06 -3.24
N ALA A 44 -4.97 2.79 -3.64
CA ALA A 44 -4.58 4.01 -2.94
C ALA A 44 -5.77 4.99 -2.87
N PRO A 45 -6.00 5.69 -1.74
CA PRO A 45 -7.17 6.56 -1.58
C PRO A 45 -7.37 7.55 -2.72
N ARG A 46 -6.27 8.12 -3.25
CA ARG A 46 -6.33 9.02 -4.42
C ARG A 46 -6.79 8.34 -5.71
N GLN A 47 -6.41 7.08 -5.93
CA GLN A 47 -6.84 6.30 -7.10
C GLN A 47 -8.33 5.96 -7.01
N VAL A 48 -8.81 5.60 -5.81
CA VAL A 48 -10.22 5.31 -5.55
C VAL A 48 -11.07 6.57 -5.73
N ALA A 49 -10.64 7.71 -5.19
CA ALA A 49 -11.33 8.99 -5.37
C ALA A 49 -11.43 9.36 -6.87
N ALA A 50 -10.31 9.29 -7.59
CA ALA A 50 -10.30 9.57 -9.03
C ALA A 50 -11.16 8.56 -9.83
N ALA A 51 -11.24 7.30 -9.40
CA ALA A 51 -12.12 6.31 -10.03
C ALA A 51 -13.60 6.62 -9.79
N ALA A 52 -13.96 7.05 -8.58
CA ALA A 52 -15.31 7.47 -8.24
C ALA A 52 -15.74 8.69 -9.08
N GLU A 53 -14.88 9.70 -9.22
CA GLU A 53 -15.14 10.87 -10.06
C GLU A 53 -15.39 10.48 -11.53
N ARG A 54 -14.53 9.63 -12.10
CA ARG A 54 -14.73 9.12 -13.47
C ARG A 54 -16.06 8.37 -13.62
N ALA A 55 -16.48 7.63 -12.60
CA ALA A 55 -17.75 6.92 -12.62
C ALA A 55 -18.94 7.90 -12.57
N LEU A 56 -18.88 8.94 -11.75
CA LEU A 56 -19.91 9.99 -11.68
C LEU A 56 -20.08 10.71 -13.02
N VAL A 57 -18.98 11.07 -13.68
CA VAL A 57 -19.01 11.69 -15.02
C VAL A 57 -19.69 10.77 -16.04
N LYS A 58 -19.38 9.46 -16.02
CA LYS A 58 -20.04 8.48 -16.90
C LYS A 58 -21.53 8.36 -16.65
N LEU A 59 -21.97 8.44 -15.38
CA LEU A 59 -23.39 8.37 -15.04
C LEU A 59 -24.15 9.62 -15.49
N ALA A 60 -23.54 10.81 -15.36
CA ALA A 60 -24.16 12.07 -15.79
C ALA A 60 -24.34 12.19 -17.32
N GLY A 61 -23.53 11.45 -18.10
CA GLY A 61 -23.65 11.40 -19.57
C GLY A 61 -24.60 10.32 -20.11
N ARG A 62 -25.33 9.61 -19.24
CA ARG A 62 -26.38 8.64 -19.62
C ARG A 62 -27.74 9.31 -19.66
#